data_AF-A0A478FQ18-F1
#
_entry.id   AF-A0A478FQ18-F1
#
_cell.length_a   1.000
_cell.length_b   1.000
_cell.length_c   1.000
_cell.angle_alpha   90.00
_cell.angle_beta   90.00
_cell.angle_gamma   90.00
#
_symmetry.space_group_name_H-M   'P 1'
#
loop_
_entity.id
_entity.type
_entity.pdbx_description
1 polymer ?
#
loop_
_entity_poly.entity_id
_entity_poly.type
_entity_poly.pdbx_seq_one_letter_code
_entity_poly.pdbx_strand_id
1 'polypeptide(L)'
;MNFLYRDFQNYIEEMRILMAKEPPKTLVGIAVPYIYLKEAAQKVGADIKVLAQDLHPADKGAFTSQISAAQIASIEVPATLIGHSECRALSQNAIVITNKVRSALDQGLEVIYCCGKDPVNEVTEELKSLSEEDWKKVIIAYEPISAIGSGSAMDASTAAGILRQIKDAISMKWGAQTASTVRFLYGGSVNAKNYKTYLDEANIDGVLVGGASLKIEEFWDMATLK
;
A
#
# COMPACT_ATOMS: atom_id res chain seq x y z
N MET A 1 -8.34 10.22 2.92
CA MET A 1 -8.70 11.12 4.04
C MET A 1 -10.19 11.00 4.35
N ASN A 2 -10.61 10.01 5.14
CA ASN A 2 -12.01 9.67 5.42
C ASN A 2 -12.21 9.36 6.92
N PHE A 3 -13.47 9.20 7.33
CA PHE A 3 -13.98 8.95 8.68
C PHE A 3 -13.75 10.08 9.69
N LEU A 4 -14.84 10.53 10.31
CA LEU A 4 -14.74 11.23 11.60
C LEU A 4 -14.38 10.22 12.68
N TYR A 5 -13.95 10.71 13.85
CA TYR A 5 -13.46 9.85 14.92
C TYR A 5 -14.50 8.78 15.30
N ARG A 6 -15.78 9.16 15.44
CA ARG A 6 -16.87 8.21 15.75
C ARG A 6 -17.05 7.15 14.66
N ASP A 7 -16.94 7.53 13.39
CA ASP A 7 -17.10 6.57 12.27
C ASP A 7 -15.94 5.57 12.27
N PHE A 8 -14.71 6.05 12.54
CA PHE A 8 -13.53 5.20 12.67
C PHE A 8 -13.68 4.21 13.85
N GLN A 9 -14.18 4.67 15.00
CA GLN A 9 -14.46 3.77 16.14
C GLN A 9 -15.41 2.63 15.75
N ASN A 10 -16.52 2.98 15.09
CA ASN A 10 -17.51 2.00 14.65
C ASN A 10 -16.90 1.02 13.65
N TYR A 11 -16.15 1.52 12.66
CA TYR A 11 -15.51 0.71 11.63
C TYR A 11 -14.53 -0.31 12.21
N ILE A 12 -13.68 0.09 13.16
CA ILE A 12 -12.73 -0.82 13.82
C ILE A 12 -13.45 -1.86 14.68
N GLU A 13 -14.52 -1.47 15.39
CA GLU A 13 -15.27 -2.43 16.21
C GLU A 13 -15.99 -3.47 15.34
N GLU A 14 -16.62 -3.03 14.24
CA GLU A 14 -17.28 -3.92 13.29
C GLU A 14 -16.27 -4.87 12.61
N MET A 15 -15.09 -4.37 12.25
CA MET A 15 -13.99 -5.20 11.74
C MET A 15 -13.63 -6.31 12.73
N ARG A 16 -13.50 -5.99 14.03
CA ARG A 16 -13.14 -6.97 15.05
C ARG A 16 -14.23 -8.03 15.23
N ILE A 17 -15.49 -7.64 15.15
CA ILE A 17 -16.64 -8.57 15.20
C ILE A 17 -16.59 -9.53 14.00
N LEU A 18 -16.40 -9.00 12.79
CA LEU A 18 -16.31 -9.81 11.57
C LEU A 18 -15.10 -10.74 11.60
N MET A 19 -13.95 -10.26 12.07
CA MET A 19 -12.73 -11.05 12.23
C MET A 19 -12.87 -12.19 13.23
N ALA A 20 -13.55 -11.96 14.36
CA ALA A 20 -13.84 -13.00 15.33
C ALA A 20 -14.78 -14.09 14.77
N LYS A 21 -15.67 -13.71 13.84
CA LYS A 21 -16.62 -14.64 13.19
C LYS A 21 -15.96 -15.45 12.08
N GLU A 22 -15.17 -14.79 11.23
CA GLU A 22 -14.44 -15.42 10.14
C GLU A 22 -13.10 -14.68 9.93
N PRO A 23 -11.98 -15.27 10.39
CA PRO A 23 -10.65 -14.70 10.16
C PRO A 23 -10.34 -14.53 8.67
N PRO A 24 -9.49 -13.56 8.30
CA PRO A 24 -9.13 -13.34 6.91
C PRO A 24 -8.42 -14.57 6.33
N LYS A 25 -8.67 -14.86 5.05
CA LYS A 25 -8.00 -15.94 4.30
C LYS A 25 -6.76 -15.45 3.56
N THR A 26 -6.50 -14.15 3.60
CA THR A 26 -5.40 -13.46 2.94
C THR A 26 -4.63 -12.59 3.94
N LEU A 27 -3.48 -12.06 3.51
CA LEU A 27 -2.83 -10.99 4.27
C LEU A 27 -3.64 -9.70 4.11
N VAL A 28 -4.02 -9.09 5.22
CA VAL A 28 -4.83 -7.87 5.24
C VAL A 28 -4.02 -6.72 5.84
N GLY A 29 -4.10 -5.56 5.20
CA GLY A 29 -3.57 -4.32 5.73
C GLY A 29 -4.56 -3.17 5.62
N ILE A 30 -4.50 -2.24 6.58
CA ILE A 30 -5.29 -1.01 6.57
C ILE A 30 -4.38 0.21 6.67
N ALA A 31 -4.42 1.05 5.63
CA ALA A 31 -3.72 2.34 5.65
C ALA A 31 -4.65 3.42 6.21
N VAL A 32 -4.35 3.91 7.42
CA VAL A 32 -5.26 4.77 8.19
C VAL A 32 -4.71 6.21 8.33
N PRO A 33 -5.58 7.23 8.49
CA PRO A 33 -5.15 8.58 8.79
C PRO A 33 -4.28 8.65 10.06
N TYR A 34 -3.27 9.53 10.08
CA TYR A 34 -2.34 9.66 11.21
C TYR A 34 -3.02 9.85 12.57
N ILE A 35 -4.14 10.59 12.59
CA ILE A 35 -4.91 10.87 13.81
C ILE A 35 -5.51 9.61 14.47
N TYR A 36 -5.57 8.49 13.74
CA TYR A 36 -6.10 7.21 14.22
C TYR A 36 -5.04 6.10 14.24
N LEU A 37 -3.81 6.39 13.82
CA LEU A 37 -2.81 5.37 13.50
C LEU A 37 -2.39 4.52 14.71
N LYS A 38 -2.08 5.18 15.83
CA LYS A 38 -1.75 4.48 17.10
C LYS A 38 -2.93 3.65 17.61
N GLU A 39 -4.13 4.21 17.55
CA GLU A 39 -5.31 3.53 18.04
C GLU A 39 -5.66 2.29 17.19
N ALA A 40 -5.56 2.41 15.86
CA ALA A 40 -5.72 1.28 14.95
C ALA A 40 -4.75 0.15 15.33
N ALA A 41 -3.45 0.47 15.47
CA ALA A 41 -2.41 -0.51 15.80
C ALA A 41 -2.71 -1.25 17.13
N GLN A 42 -3.25 -0.54 18.11
CA GLN A 42 -3.61 -1.13 19.41
C GLN A 42 -4.88 -1.99 19.38
N LYS A 43 -5.82 -1.71 18.47
CA LYS A 43 -7.16 -2.35 18.46
C LYS A 43 -7.29 -3.56 17.54
N VAL A 44 -6.64 -3.55 16.38
CA VAL A 44 -6.81 -4.62 15.37
C VAL A 44 -5.90 -5.84 15.63
N GLY A 45 -4.86 -5.68 16.46
CA GLY A 45 -3.96 -6.78 16.80
C GLY A 45 -3.03 -7.17 15.64
N ALA A 46 -2.41 -8.35 15.75
CA ALA A 46 -1.37 -8.80 14.82
C ALA A 46 -1.91 -9.35 13.48
N ASP A 47 -3.19 -9.72 13.42
CA ASP A 47 -3.81 -10.33 12.23
C ASP A 47 -4.01 -9.32 11.09
N ILE A 48 -4.09 -8.02 11.43
CA ILE A 48 -4.27 -6.92 10.48
C ILE A 48 -3.06 -6.00 10.54
N LYS A 49 -2.35 -5.84 9.42
CA LYS A 49 -1.23 -4.92 9.33
C LYS A 49 -1.75 -3.48 9.27
N VAL A 50 -1.33 -2.63 10.20
CA VAL A 50 -1.65 -1.19 10.14
C VAL A 50 -0.56 -0.46 9.36
N LEU A 51 -0.97 0.48 8.51
CA LEU A 51 -0.07 1.29 7.70
C LEU A 51 -0.33 2.78 7.88
N ALA A 52 0.75 3.57 7.87
CA ALA A 52 0.65 4.99 7.60
C ALA A 52 0.34 5.23 6.11
N GLN A 53 -0.33 6.34 5.79
CA GLN A 53 -0.68 6.69 4.41
C GLN A 53 0.42 7.45 3.65
N ASP A 54 1.41 7.98 4.38
CA ASP A 54 2.61 8.63 3.85
C ASP A 54 3.60 8.84 5.03
N LEU A 55 4.75 9.46 4.79
CA LEU A 55 5.63 10.03 5.80
C LEU A 55 6.54 11.11 5.21
N HIS A 56 7.23 11.84 6.08
CA HIS A 56 8.25 12.80 5.70
C HIS A 56 9.65 12.16 5.65
N PRO A 57 10.50 12.50 4.66
CA PRO A 57 11.80 11.83 4.47
C PRO A 57 12.84 12.13 5.56
N ALA A 58 12.65 13.19 6.34
CA ALA A 58 13.56 13.55 7.44
C ALA A 58 13.11 12.88 8.74
N ASP A 59 14.07 12.32 9.50
CA ASP A 59 13.79 11.68 10.79
C ASP A 59 13.23 12.65 11.84
N LYS A 60 13.68 13.92 11.81
CA LYS A 60 13.24 15.03 12.65
C LYS A 60 13.64 16.37 12.04
N GLY A 61 13.01 17.47 12.46
CA GLY A 61 13.41 18.81 12.07
C GLY A 61 12.28 19.82 12.07
N ALA A 62 12.53 20.99 11.48
CA ALA A 62 11.56 22.07 11.34
C ALA A 62 10.55 21.82 10.20
N PHE A 63 9.73 20.77 10.36
CA PHE A 63 8.74 20.32 9.39
C PHE A 63 7.34 20.29 10.03
N THR A 64 6.82 21.45 10.44
CA THR A 64 5.50 21.56 11.07
C THR A 64 4.44 20.87 10.22
N SER A 65 3.55 20.10 10.87
CA SER A 65 2.49 19.24 10.28
C SER A 65 2.93 17.90 9.68
N GLN A 66 4.24 17.61 9.64
CA GLN A 66 4.77 16.39 9.06
C GLN A 66 5.00 15.30 10.12
N ILE A 67 4.97 14.04 9.68
CA ILE A 67 5.20 12.84 10.51
C ILE A 67 6.41 12.10 9.94
N SER A 68 7.42 11.79 10.76
CA SER A 68 8.60 11.03 10.31
C SER A 68 8.40 9.52 10.42
N ALA A 69 9.24 8.77 9.69
CA ALA A 69 9.30 7.31 9.80
C ALA A 69 9.57 6.84 11.24
N ALA A 70 10.44 7.55 11.98
CA ALA A 70 10.76 7.23 13.37
C ALA A 70 9.54 7.40 14.30
N GLN A 71 8.69 8.41 14.05
CA GLN A 71 7.45 8.59 14.81
C GLN A 71 6.46 7.45 14.54
N ILE A 72 6.33 7.01 13.30
CA ILE A 72 5.47 5.87 12.92
C ILE A 72 5.98 4.59 13.59
N ALA A 73 7.28 4.29 13.50
CA ALA A 73 7.88 3.12 14.13
C ALA A 73 7.70 3.12 15.66
N SER A 74 7.77 4.29 16.31
CA SER A 74 7.65 4.43 17.77
C SER A 74 6.29 4.03 18.34
N ILE A 75 5.26 3.92 17.49
CA ILE A 75 3.91 3.47 17.86
C ILE A 75 3.60 2.08 17.30
N GLU A 76 4.64 1.30 16.99
CA GLU A 76 4.56 -0.11 16.57
C GLU A 76 3.77 -0.33 15.27
N VAL A 77 3.67 0.71 14.43
CA VAL A 77 3.08 0.60 13.09
C VAL A 77 4.16 0.07 12.14
N PRO A 78 3.95 -1.09 11.52
CA PRO A 78 5.02 -1.80 10.82
C PRO A 78 5.25 -1.36 9.36
N ALA A 79 4.38 -0.54 8.80
CA ALA A 79 4.39 -0.29 7.35
C ALA A 79 3.82 1.08 6.95
N THR A 80 4.07 1.48 5.71
CA THR A 80 3.60 2.75 5.14
C THR A 80 3.37 2.66 3.63
N LEU A 81 2.38 3.39 3.13
CA LEU A 81 2.27 3.72 1.72
C LEU A 81 3.28 4.83 1.37
N ILE A 82 3.90 4.77 0.18
CA ILE A 82 4.75 5.84 -0.35
C ILE A 82 4.49 6.00 -1.85
N GLY A 83 4.41 7.24 -2.33
CA GLY A 83 4.29 7.52 -3.76
C GLY A 83 2.87 7.34 -4.31
N HIS A 84 1.84 7.33 -3.45
CA HIS A 84 0.45 7.31 -3.90
C HIS A 84 0.19 8.46 -4.88
N SER A 85 -0.60 8.20 -5.91
CA SER A 85 -0.87 9.17 -6.98
C SER A 85 -1.33 10.56 -6.49
N GLU A 86 -2.19 10.60 -5.47
CA GLU A 86 -2.68 11.83 -4.84
C GLU A 86 -1.55 12.61 -4.17
N CYS A 87 -0.57 11.93 -3.56
CA CYS A 87 0.63 12.54 -2.99
C CYS A 87 1.57 13.08 -4.07
N ARG A 88 1.72 12.35 -5.20
CA ARG A 88 2.48 12.82 -6.37
C ARG A 88 1.84 14.08 -6.98
N ALA A 89 0.52 14.13 -7.06
CA ALA A 89 -0.22 15.32 -7.48
C ALA A 89 0.01 16.54 -6.57
N LEU A 90 0.35 16.30 -5.29
CA LEU A 90 0.75 17.32 -4.31
C LEU A 90 2.27 17.56 -4.28
N SER A 91 2.92 17.50 -5.44
CA SER A 91 4.35 17.85 -5.66
C SER A 91 5.39 16.87 -5.08
N GLN A 92 5.03 15.62 -4.79
CA GLN A 92 6.04 14.60 -4.46
C GLN A 92 6.68 14.05 -5.74
N ASN A 93 7.90 14.51 -6.02
CA ASN A 93 8.71 14.07 -7.16
C ASN A 93 9.62 12.88 -6.79
N ALA A 94 10.32 12.34 -7.80
CA ALA A 94 11.21 11.20 -7.64
C ALA A 94 12.22 11.33 -6.49
N ILE A 95 12.85 12.50 -6.32
CA ILE A 95 13.84 12.74 -5.24
C ILE A 95 13.17 12.63 -3.87
N VAL A 96 11.99 13.25 -3.72
CA VAL A 96 11.22 13.17 -2.46
C VAL A 96 10.84 11.73 -2.17
N ILE A 97 10.33 11.00 -3.17
CA ILE A 97 9.91 9.62 -3.01
C ILE A 97 11.08 8.70 -2.66
N THR A 98 12.22 8.78 -3.36
CA THR A 98 13.43 8.00 -3.03
C THR A 98 13.84 8.20 -1.57
N ASN A 99 13.87 9.45 -1.09
CA ASN A 99 14.26 9.75 0.28
C ASN A 99 13.25 9.22 1.31
N LYS A 100 11.95 9.26 0.99
CA LYS A 100 10.91 8.69 1.85
C LYS A 100 11.02 7.16 1.97
N VAL A 101 11.23 6.48 0.85
CA VAL A 101 11.43 5.02 0.85
C VAL A 101 12.63 4.64 1.70
N ARG A 102 13.78 5.33 1.52
CA ARG A 102 14.98 5.07 2.31
C ARG A 102 14.74 5.29 3.81
N SER A 103 14.14 6.43 4.18
CA SER A 103 13.80 6.75 5.58
C SER A 103 12.87 5.69 6.20
N ALA A 104 11.87 5.22 5.45
CA ALA A 104 10.97 4.15 5.91
C ALA A 104 11.73 2.86 6.22
N LEU A 105 12.55 2.40 5.26
CA LEU A 105 13.30 1.15 5.36
C LEU A 105 14.36 1.21 6.46
N ASP A 106 15.02 2.35 6.65
CA ASP A 106 16.01 2.58 7.73
C ASP A 106 15.38 2.49 9.13
N GLN A 107 14.11 2.87 9.26
CA GLN A 107 13.32 2.70 10.48
C GLN A 107 12.64 1.32 10.56
N GLY A 108 12.95 0.43 9.62
CA GLY A 108 12.50 -0.95 9.60
C GLY A 108 11.10 -1.17 9.03
N LEU A 109 10.42 -0.13 8.54
CA LEU A 109 9.06 -0.21 8.00
C LEU A 109 9.02 -0.99 6.68
N GLU A 110 7.95 -1.77 6.46
CA GLU A 110 7.59 -2.28 5.14
C GLU A 110 6.99 -1.13 4.30
N VAL A 111 7.37 -1.06 3.02
CA VAL A 111 6.93 -0.01 2.10
C VAL A 111 6.03 -0.61 1.04
N ILE A 112 4.82 -0.06 0.94
CA ILE A 112 3.94 -0.29 -0.19
C ILE A 112 4.18 0.90 -1.12
N TYR A 113 4.99 0.66 -2.15
CA TYR A 113 5.41 1.67 -3.11
C TYR A 113 4.40 1.76 -4.25
N CYS A 114 3.76 2.92 -4.40
CA CYS A 114 2.78 3.17 -5.43
C CYS A 114 3.44 3.81 -6.68
N CYS A 115 3.04 3.32 -7.86
CA CYS A 115 3.48 3.78 -9.17
C CYS A 115 2.33 3.77 -10.17
N GLY A 116 2.43 4.54 -11.25
CA GLY A 116 1.33 4.61 -12.21
C GLY A 116 1.55 5.40 -13.49
N LYS A 117 2.25 6.54 -13.47
CA LYS A 117 2.37 7.40 -14.67
C LYS A 117 3.30 6.79 -15.70
N ASP A 118 4.46 6.36 -15.22
CA ASP A 118 5.48 5.64 -15.96
C ASP A 118 6.07 4.60 -15.01
N PRO A 119 5.32 3.51 -14.73
CA PRO A 119 5.58 2.67 -13.57
C PRO A 119 6.95 1.97 -13.65
N VAL A 120 7.42 1.62 -14.84
CA VAL A 120 8.75 1.02 -15.02
C VAL A 120 9.85 2.03 -14.69
N ASN A 121 9.76 3.26 -15.20
CA ASN A 121 10.75 4.29 -14.91
C ASN A 121 10.70 4.74 -13.43
N GLU A 122 9.50 4.92 -12.87
CA GLU A 122 9.27 5.25 -11.47
C GLU A 122 9.96 4.21 -10.56
N VAL A 123 9.68 2.91 -10.75
CA VAL A 123 10.32 1.83 -9.97
C VAL A 123 11.83 1.82 -10.16
N THR A 124 12.31 1.88 -11.41
CA THR A 124 13.74 1.72 -11.70
C THR A 124 14.58 2.90 -11.26
N GLU A 125 14.05 4.13 -11.26
CA GLU A 125 14.79 5.32 -10.86
C GLU A 125 14.60 5.71 -9.40
N GLU A 126 13.39 5.57 -8.86
CA GLU A 126 13.11 5.99 -7.48
C GLU A 126 13.60 4.98 -6.45
N LEU A 127 13.68 3.68 -6.82
CA LEU A 127 14.14 2.59 -5.95
C LEU A 127 15.58 2.13 -6.26
N LYS A 128 16.32 2.86 -7.11
CA LYS A 128 17.66 2.47 -7.59
C LYS A 128 18.70 2.19 -6.50
N SER A 129 18.52 2.73 -5.30
CA SER A 129 19.44 2.57 -4.17
C SER A 129 19.13 1.34 -3.30
N LEU A 130 18.05 0.60 -3.58
CA LEU A 130 17.66 -0.54 -2.76
C LEU A 130 18.62 -1.72 -2.96
N SER A 131 19.05 -2.30 -1.84
CA SER A 131 19.74 -3.57 -1.78
C SER A 131 18.77 -4.76 -1.95
N GLU A 132 19.29 -5.96 -2.15
CA GLU A 132 18.47 -7.19 -2.18
C GLU A 132 17.69 -7.41 -0.87
N GLU A 133 18.24 -6.99 0.28
CA GLU A 133 17.56 -7.09 1.57
C GLU A 133 16.43 -6.07 1.72
N ASP A 134 16.63 -4.85 1.21
CA ASP A 134 15.59 -3.82 1.21
C ASP A 134 14.35 -4.28 0.43
N TRP A 135 14.55 -4.97 -0.70
CA TRP A 135 13.46 -5.47 -1.54
C TRP A 135 12.52 -6.45 -0.83
N LYS A 136 13.01 -7.18 0.19
CA LYS A 136 12.15 -8.07 1.00
C LYS A 136 11.08 -7.32 1.80
N LYS A 137 11.26 -6.01 1.98
CA LYS A 137 10.33 -5.11 2.67
C LYS A 137 9.56 -4.20 1.71
N VAL A 138 9.62 -4.45 0.39
CA VAL A 138 8.92 -3.63 -0.60
C VAL A 138 7.83 -4.44 -1.29
N ILE A 139 6.64 -3.86 -1.34
CA ILE A 139 5.50 -4.30 -2.15
C ILE A 139 5.26 -3.22 -3.20
N ILE A 140 5.05 -3.61 -4.45
CA ILE A 140 4.72 -2.67 -5.53
C ILE A 140 3.21 -2.62 -5.70
N ALA A 141 2.62 -1.44 -5.65
CA ALA A 141 1.23 -1.20 -6.00
C ALA A 141 1.16 -0.41 -7.32
N TYR A 142 0.60 -1.01 -8.36
CA TYR A 142 0.35 -0.33 -9.63
C TYR A 142 -1.03 0.31 -9.62
N GLU A 143 -1.06 1.63 -9.80
CA GLU A 143 -2.25 2.47 -9.78
C GLU A 143 -2.37 3.22 -11.11
N PRO A 144 -3.14 2.70 -12.09
CA PRO A 144 -3.35 3.43 -13.33
C PRO A 144 -4.06 4.75 -13.02
N ILE A 145 -3.41 5.89 -13.32
CA ILE A 145 -3.93 7.23 -13.01
C ILE A 145 -5.35 7.44 -13.54
N SER A 146 -5.69 6.85 -14.68
CA SER A 146 -7.03 6.90 -15.28
C SER A 146 -8.12 6.17 -14.48
N ALA A 147 -7.74 5.23 -13.61
CA ALA A 147 -8.66 4.40 -12.84
C ALA A 147 -8.82 4.86 -11.37
N ILE A 148 -8.15 5.93 -10.94
CA ILE A 148 -8.15 6.35 -9.53
C ILE A 148 -9.36 7.23 -9.26
N GLY A 149 -10.25 6.77 -8.38
CA GLY A 149 -11.47 7.50 -8.00
C GLY A 149 -12.53 7.65 -9.11
N SER A 150 -12.28 7.12 -10.31
CA SER A 150 -13.18 7.23 -11.46
C SER A 150 -14.33 6.22 -11.43
N GLY A 151 -14.21 5.14 -10.64
CA GLY A 151 -15.16 4.03 -10.63
C GLY A 151 -15.02 3.08 -11.83
N SER A 152 -14.11 3.38 -12.76
CA SER A 152 -13.81 2.57 -13.94
C SER A 152 -12.46 1.90 -13.78
N ALA A 153 -12.48 0.61 -13.51
CA ALA A 153 -11.28 -0.19 -13.34
C ALA A 153 -10.65 -0.55 -14.71
N MET A 154 -9.32 -0.63 -14.76
CA MET A 154 -8.59 -1.16 -15.91
C MET A 154 -8.84 -2.66 -16.04
N ASP A 155 -8.87 -3.18 -17.26
CA ASP A 155 -8.95 -4.62 -17.51
C ASP A 155 -7.81 -5.38 -16.80
N ALA A 156 -8.13 -6.53 -16.20
CA ALA A 156 -7.22 -7.28 -15.35
C ALA A 156 -6.00 -7.79 -16.13
N SER A 157 -6.19 -8.30 -17.35
CA SER A 157 -5.10 -8.78 -18.20
C SER A 157 -4.14 -7.64 -18.61
N THR A 158 -4.68 -6.43 -18.81
CA THR A 158 -3.87 -5.23 -19.10
C THR A 158 -3.04 -4.84 -17.89
N ALA A 159 -3.62 -4.84 -16.68
CA ALA A 159 -2.91 -4.55 -15.44
C ALA A 159 -1.79 -5.59 -15.18
N ALA A 160 -2.09 -6.87 -15.39
CA ALA A 160 -1.12 -7.96 -15.27
C ALA A 160 0.06 -7.81 -16.24
N GLY A 161 -0.20 -7.39 -17.48
CA GLY A 161 0.84 -7.10 -18.47
C GLY A 161 1.80 -5.99 -18.03
N ILE A 162 1.29 -4.92 -17.39
CA ILE A 162 2.10 -3.82 -16.89
C ILE A 162 2.91 -4.25 -15.66
N LEU A 163 2.28 -4.95 -14.71
CA LEU A 163 2.97 -5.50 -13.54
C LEU A 163 4.09 -6.47 -13.92
N ARG A 164 3.89 -7.28 -14.96
CA ARG A 164 4.95 -8.10 -15.55
C ARG A 164 6.12 -7.26 -16.07
N GLN A 165 5.86 -6.15 -16.77
CA GLN A 165 6.94 -5.27 -17.24
C GLN A 165 7.74 -4.67 -16.08
N ILE A 166 7.09 -4.31 -14.98
CA ILE A 166 7.76 -3.86 -13.76
C ILE A 166 8.64 -4.99 -13.19
N LYS A 167 8.08 -6.20 -13.07
CA LYS A 167 8.81 -7.39 -12.60
C LYS A 167 10.03 -7.71 -13.47
N ASP A 168 9.88 -7.63 -14.79
CA ASP A 168 10.97 -7.84 -15.74
C ASP A 168 12.06 -6.77 -15.56
N ALA A 169 11.68 -5.49 -15.38
CA ALA A 169 12.62 -4.42 -15.10
C ALA A 169 13.35 -4.60 -13.76
N ILE A 170 12.66 -5.08 -12.73
CA ILE A 170 13.29 -5.43 -11.45
C ILE A 170 14.29 -6.58 -11.64
N SER A 171 13.90 -7.61 -12.39
CA SER A 171 14.75 -8.77 -12.69
C SER A 171 16.03 -8.36 -13.44
N MET A 172 15.92 -7.44 -14.40
CA MET A 172 17.06 -6.93 -15.16
C MET A 172 18.05 -6.13 -14.29
N LYS A 173 17.55 -5.34 -13.33
CA LYS A 173 18.39 -4.40 -12.56
C LYS A 173 18.88 -4.96 -11.23
N TRP A 174 18.10 -5.81 -10.57
CA TRP A 174 18.42 -6.41 -9.25
C TRP A 174 18.42 -7.94 -9.24
N GLY A 175 18.27 -8.58 -10.40
CA GLY A 175 18.33 -10.04 -10.55
C GLY A 175 16.98 -10.75 -10.36
N ALA A 176 16.88 -11.93 -10.98
CA ALA A 176 15.66 -12.74 -10.98
C ALA A 176 15.21 -13.17 -9.57
N GLN A 177 16.17 -13.41 -8.66
CA GLN A 177 15.87 -13.78 -7.28
C GLN A 177 15.08 -12.65 -6.58
N THR A 178 15.58 -11.41 -6.66
CA THR A 178 14.89 -10.23 -6.12
C THR A 178 13.48 -10.10 -6.70
N ALA A 179 13.35 -10.10 -8.02
CA ALA A 179 12.06 -9.97 -8.70
C ALA A 179 11.05 -11.06 -8.35
N SER A 180 11.51 -12.28 -8.00
CA SER A 180 10.64 -13.38 -7.59
C SER A 180 10.05 -13.22 -6.19
N THR A 181 10.66 -12.39 -5.34
CA THR A 181 10.22 -12.17 -3.94
C THR A 181 9.31 -10.97 -3.77
N VAL A 182 9.28 -10.07 -4.75
CA VAL A 182 8.44 -8.87 -4.72
C VAL A 182 6.98 -9.25 -4.95
N ARG A 183 6.11 -8.72 -4.08
CA ARG A 183 4.66 -8.81 -4.26
C ARG A 183 4.15 -7.62 -5.06
N PHE A 184 3.20 -7.87 -5.94
CA PHE A 184 2.59 -6.89 -6.83
C PHE A 184 1.10 -6.77 -6.57
N LEU A 185 0.64 -5.55 -6.30
CA LEU A 185 -0.76 -5.22 -6.06
C LEU A 185 -1.31 -4.39 -7.21
N TYR A 186 -2.59 -4.60 -7.52
CA TYR A 186 -3.34 -3.70 -8.39
C TYR A 186 -4.20 -2.73 -7.57
N GLY A 187 -4.11 -1.42 -7.85
CA GLY A 187 -4.72 -0.35 -7.05
C GLY A 187 -5.80 0.50 -7.74
N GLY A 188 -6.28 0.12 -8.93
CA GLY A 188 -7.22 0.94 -9.70
C GLY A 188 -8.71 0.55 -9.58
N SER A 189 -9.53 1.31 -8.86
CA SER A 189 -11.00 1.11 -8.77
C SER A 189 -11.47 -0.33 -8.46
N VAL A 190 -10.69 -1.08 -7.67
CA VAL A 190 -11.06 -2.41 -7.19
C VAL A 190 -12.22 -2.35 -6.19
N ASN A 191 -13.11 -3.34 -6.25
CA ASN A 191 -14.24 -3.52 -5.33
C ASN A 191 -14.64 -5.00 -5.21
N ALA A 192 -15.60 -5.29 -4.32
CA ALA A 192 -16.06 -6.65 -4.04
C ALA A 192 -16.59 -7.43 -5.26
N LYS A 193 -16.99 -6.74 -6.34
CA LYS A 193 -17.52 -7.40 -7.56
C LYS A 193 -16.44 -7.83 -8.54
N ASN A 194 -15.26 -7.18 -8.52
CA ASN A 194 -14.22 -7.40 -9.52
C ASN A 194 -12.87 -7.85 -8.95
N TYR A 195 -12.65 -7.81 -7.63
CA TYR A 195 -11.33 -8.12 -7.06
C TYR A 195 -10.81 -9.51 -7.48
N LYS A 196 -11.70 -10.52 -7.55
CA LYS A 196 -11.33 -11.89 -7.95
C LYS A 196 -10.75 -11.95 -9.36
N THR A 197 -11.23 -11.13 -10.30
CA THR A 197 -10.69 -11.14 -11.67
C THR A 197 -9.23 -10.69 -11.71
N TYR A 198 -8.80 -9.85 -10.76
CA TYR A 198 -7.40 -9.48 -10.63
C TYR A 198 -6.59 -10.56 -9.93
N LEU A 199 -7.16 -11.22 -8.91
CA LEU A 199 -6.48 -12.32 -8.21
C LEU A 199 -6.28 -13.57 -9.08
N ASP A 200 -7.08 -13.74 -10.14
CA ASP A 200 -6.96 -14.84 -11.10
C ASP A 200 -5.86 -14.59 -12.15
N GLU A 201 -5.31 -13.38 -12.25
CA GLU A 201 -4.28 -13.02 -13.23
C GLU A 201 -2.86 -13.33 -12.72
N ALA A 202 -1.99 -13.73 -13.65
CA ALA A 202 -0.58 -13.89 -13.33
C ALA A 202 0.08 -12.52 -13.03
N ASN A 203 1.01 -12.50 -12.07
CA ASN A 203 1.73 -11.29 -11.63
C ASN A 203 0.87 -10.27 -10.87
N ILE A 204 -0.31 -10.66 -10.39
CA ILE A 204 -1.08 -9.91 -9.41
C ILE A 204 -1.21 -10.75 -8.14
N ASP A 205 -0.52 -10.34 -7.09
CA ASP A 205 -0.49 -11.04 -5.80
C ASP A 205 -1.55 -10.51 -4.82
N GLY A 206 -2.24 -9.42 -5.18
CA GLY A 206 -3.27 -8.81 -4.35
C GLY A 206 -3.78 -7.48 -4.91
N VAL A 207 -4.53 -6.75 -4.10
CA VAL A 207 -5.15 -5.49 -4.48
C VAL A 207 -4.95 -4.40 -3.41
N LEU A 208 -4.83 -3.15 -3.85
CA LEU A 208 -4.86 -1.96 -3.00
C LEU A 208 -6.21 -1.26 -3.19
N VAL A 209 -7.05 -1.29 -2.15
CA VAL A 209 -8.46 -0.88 -2.28
C VAL A 209 -8.67 0.51 -1.69
N GLY A 210 -9.13 1.45 -2.52
CA GLY A 210 -9.52 2.80 -2.11
C GLY A 210 -10.93 2.84 -1.52
N GLY A 211 -11.89 3.46 -2.22
CA GLY A 211 -13.23 3.76 -1.69
C GLY A 211 -14.04 2.54 -1.21
N ALA A 212 -13.90 1.37 -1.84
CA ALA A 212 -14.60 0.16 -1.41
C ALA A 212 -14.13 -0.34 -0.03
N SER A 213 -12.91 0.01 0.41
CA SER A 213 -12.43 -0.34 1.75
C SER A 213 -13.20 0.36 2.88
N LEU A 214 -13.88 1.47 2.58
CA LEU A 214 -14.64 2.24 3.59
C LEU A 214 -15.92 1.54 4.04
N LYS A 215 -16.35 0.51 3.31
CA LYS A 215 -17.49 -0.33 3.69
C LYS A 215 -16.95 -1.64 4.23
N ILE A 216 -17.04 -1.82 5.55
CA ILE A 216 -16.35 -2.92 6.22
C ILE A 216 -16.83 -4.30 5.74
N GLU A 217 -18.12 -4.47 5.46
CA GLU A 217 -18.64 -5.74 4.92
C GLU A 217 -18.04 -6.06 3.54
N GLU A 218 -17.98 -5.08 2.62
CA GLU A 218 -17.35 -5.29 1.30
C GLU A 218 -15.84 -5.58 1.45
N PHE A 219 -15.16 -4.88 2.36
CA PHE A 219 -13.74 -5.12 2.64
C PHE A 219 -13.50 -6.51 3.23
N TRP A 220 -14.34 -6.95 4.15
CA TRP A 220 -14.20 -8.25 4.82
C TRP A 220 -14.57 -9.42 3.90
N ASP A 221 -15.56 -9.24 3.02
CA ASP A 221 -15.85 -10.21 1.95
C ASP A 221 -14.63 -10.43 1.06
N MET A 222 -13.93 -9.36 0.65
CA MET A 222 -12.68 -9.47 -0.10
C MET A 222 -11.57 -10.15 0.71
N ALA A 223 -11.42 -9.81 2.01
CA ALA A 223 -10.43 -10.42 2.90
C ALA A 223 -10.68 -11.92 3.15
N THR A 224 -11.94 -12.36 3.07
CA THR A 224 -12.36 -13.76 3.27
C THR A 224 -12.63 -14.51 1.96
N LEU A 225 -12.34 -13.88 0.82
CA LEU A 225 -12.48 -14.42 -0.54
C LEU A 225 -13.92 -14.84 -0.93
N LYS A 226 -14.92 -14.11 -0.40
CA LYS A 226 -16.34 -14.34 -0.71
C LYS A 226 -16.74 -13.80 -2.08
#